data_AF-A0AAV1NLY9-F1
#
_entry.id   AF-A0AAV1NLY9-F1
#
_cell.length_a   1.000
_cell.length_b   1.000
_cell.length_c   1.000
_cell.angle_alpha   90.00
_cell.angle_beta   90.00
_cell.angle_gamma   90.00
#
_symmetry.space_group_name_H-M   'P 1'
#
loop_
_entity.id
_entity.type
_entity.pdbx_description
1 polymer ?
#
loop_
_entity_poly.entity_id
_entity_poly.type
_entity_poly.pdbx_seq_one_letter_code
_entity_poly.pdbx_strand_id
1 'polypeptide(L)'
;MRTTVAAVVMVMSCLIMVHADVKPQKDFSLQKFAGKWYRVGLAYDSPRFAPYRDRIKASMGLITPLANGNVNLTMWDITPLGCQSKMYQYEKTTVPGQFNYFSTRHNMVKDITVVETNYTEYALVLKHQVFNREYTQVALYGRNQRVRTDIIQKFKAFAQSQGFPKEAILTPPPAENCPPSGSGRQVS
;
A
#
# COMPACT_ATOMS: atom_id res chain seq x y z
N MET A 1 18.89 34.31 53.46
CA MET A 1 17.99 33.45 52.67
C MET A 1 18.68 33.11 51.37
N ARG A 2 19.06 31.83 51.16
CA ARG A 2 19.67 31.35 49.92
C ARG A 2 18.71 30.34 49.32
N THR A 3 17.98 30.74 48.28
CA THR A 3 17.12 29.86 47.51
C THR A 3 17.95 29.16 46.44
N THR A 4 18.30 27.91 46.67
CA THR A 4 18.84 27.02 45.64
C THR A 4 17.72 26.58 44.71
N VAL A 5 17.74 27.06 43.47
CA VAL A 5 16.88 26.57 42.39
C VAL A 5 17.49 25.26 41.87
N ALA A 6 16.83 24.13 42.12
CA ALA A 6 17.22 22.85 41.54
C ALA A 6 16.68 22.77 40.11
N ALA A 7 17.58 22.71 39.13
CA ALA A 7 17.25 22.58 37.71
C ALA A 7 16.68 21.20 37.40
N VAL A 8 15.47 21.15 36.82
CA VAL A 8 14.86 19.91 36.31
C VAL A 8 15.45 19.64 34.93
N VAL A 9 16.35 18.66 34.82
CA VAL A 9 16.87 18.20 33.53
C VAL A 9 15.83 17.26 32.91
N MET A 10 15.04 17.79 31.98
CA MET A 10 14.07 17.01 31.21
C MET A 10 14.83 16.22 30.13
N VAL A 11 15.12 14.95 30.41
CA VAL A 11 15.75 14.04 29.43
C VAL A 11 14.75 13.81 28.31
N MET A 12 14.91 14.52 27.19
CA MET A 12 14.25 14.20 25.93
C MET A 12 14.78 12.86 25.45
N SER A 13 14.09 11.78 25.85
CA SER A 13 14.25 10.46 25.27
C SER A 13 13.88 10.53 23.79
N CYS A 14 14.87 10.74 22.94
CA CYS A 14 14.74 10.61 21.50
C CYS A 14 14.43 9.13 21.23
N LEU A 15 13.15 8.78 21.12
CA LEU A 15 12.72 7.49 20.62
C LEU A 15 13.14 7.43 19.16
N ILE A 16 14.36 6.97 18.92
CA ILE A 16 14.79 6.58 17.60
C ILE A 16 13.86 5.41 17.24
N MET A 17 12.80 5.69 16.48
CA MET A 17 12.02 4.65 15.84
C MET A 17 12.95 3.95 14.87
N VAL A 18 13.61 2.89 15.35
CA VAL A 18 14.29 1.92 14.50
C VAL A 18 13.18 1.27 13.69
N HIS A 19 12.88 1.84 12.52
CA HIS A 19 12.03 1.19 11.55
C HIS A 19 12.77 -0.09 11.16
N ALA A 20 12.26 -1.24 11.59
CA ALA A 20 12.78 -2.52 11.16
C ALA A 20 12.72 -2.55 9.63
N ASP A 21 13.84 -2.91 8.99
CA ASP A 21 13.91 -3.04 7.55
C ASP A 21 12.86 -4.05 7.07
N VAL A 22 11.85 -3.56 6.35
CA VAL A 22 10.71 -4.38 5.93
C VAL A 22 11.16 -5.34 4.84
N LYS A 23 11.19 -6.63 5.18
CA LYS A 23 11.54 -7.69 4.24
C LYS A 23 10.32 -8.11 3.41
N PRO A 24 10.51 -8.51 2.14
CA PRO A 24 9.44 -9.09 1.34
C PRO A 24 9.02 -10.46 1.88
N GLN A 25 7.83 -10.91 1.47
CA GLN A 25 7.30 -12.25 1.69
C GLN A 25 8.36 -13.29 1.31
N LYS A 26 8.67 -14.18 2.26
CA LYS A 26 9.59 -15.29 2.01
C LYS A 26 9.04 -16.18 0.90
N ASP A 27 9.93 -16.63 0.01
CA ASP A 27 9.63 -17.53 -1.11
C ASP A 27 8.52 -16.98 -2.02
N PHE A 28 8.52 -15.66 -2.26
CA PHE A 28 7.52 -14.98 -3.06
C PHE A 28 7.42 -15.57 -4.48
N SER A 29 6.21 -15.97 -4.87
CA SER A 29 5.91 -16.44 -6.22
C SER A 29 5.05 -15.43 -6.98
N LEU A 30 5.64 -14.77 -7.97
CA LEU A 30 4.93 -13.82 -8.84
C LEU A 30 3.77 -14.50 -9.59
N GLN A 31 3.95 -15.75 -10.02
CA GLN A 31 2.91 -16.50 -10.73
C GLN A 31 1.68 -16.74 -9.86
N LYS A 32 1.85 -17.11 -8.58
CA LYS A 32 0.74 -17.24 -7.63
C LYS A 32 0.12 -15.89 -7.27
N PHE A 33 0.92 -14.82 -7.29
CA PHE A 33 0.46 -13.47 -7.00
C PHE A 33 -0.32 -12.82 -8.14
N ALA A 34 -0.20 -13.34 -9.36
CA ALA A 34 -0.86 -12.83 -10.55
C ALA A 34 -2.40 -12.79 -10.43
N GLY A 35 -3.02 -12.06 -11.35
CA GLY A 35 -4.46 -11.96 -11.49
C GLY A 35 -5.07 -10.84 -10.67
N LYS A 36 -6.37 -10.99 -10.39
CA LYS A 36 -7.23 -9.94 -9.84
C LYS A 36 -7.02 -9.77 -8.33
N TRP A 37 -6.96 -8.51 -7.91
CA TRP A 37 -6.92 -8.06 -6.52
C TRP A 37 -7.83 -6.83 -6.34
N TYR A 38 -8.28 -6.59 -5.11
CA TYR A 38 -9.00 -5.37 -4.73
C TYR A 38 -8.23 -4.66 -3.63
N ARG A 39 -7.93 -3.36 -3.81
CA ARG A 39 -7.34 -2.53 -2.75
C ARG A 39 -8.45 -2.18 -1.75
N VAL A 40 -8.53 -2.95 -0.67
CA VAL A 40 -9.59 -2.87 0.36
C VAL A 40 -9.13 -2.12 1.62
N GLY A 41 -7.83 -1.79 1.72
CA GLY A 41 -7.30 -0.90 2.75
C GLY A 41 -6.15 -0.06 2.22
N LEU A 42 -6.02 1.16 2.75
CA LEU A 42 -4.96 2.11 2.39
C LEU A 42 -4.56 2.95 3.60
N ALA A 43 -3.28 2.94 3.93
CA ALA A 43 -2.65 3.90 4.82
C ALA A 43 -1.84 4.90 3.99
N TYR A 44 -2.22 6.17 4.01
CA TYR A 44 -1.51 7.22 3.27
C TYR A 44 -1.71 8.60 3.88
N ASP A 45 -0.64 9.18 4.44
CA ASP A 45 -0.72 10.42 5.21
C ASP A 45 -0.35 11.71 4.43
N SER A 46 -0.39 11.68 3.10
CA SER A 46 -0.09 12.85 2.27
C SER A 46 -1.08 13.99 2.53
N PRO A 47 -0.62 15.23 2.81
CA PRO A 47 -1.49 16.40 2.93
C PRO A 47 -2.31 16.67 1.67
N ARG A 48 -1.74 16.39 0.49
CA ARG A 48 -2.46 16.53 -0.79
C ARG A 48 -3.55 15.47 -0.97
N PHE A 49 -3.44 14.35 -0.27
CA PHE A 49 -4.44 13.29 -0.30
C PHE A 49 -5.52 13.47 0.76
N ALA A 50 -5.22 14.12 1.89
CA ALA A 50 -6.13 14.27 3.01
C ALA A 50 -7.55 14.73 2.63
N PRO A 51 -7.75 15.74 1.75
CA PRO A 51 -9.10 16.19 1.35
C PRO A 51 -9.93 15.16 0.57
N TYR A 52 -9.30 14.11 0.05
CA TYR A 52 -9.95 13.11 -0.81
C TYR A 52 -10.18 11.77 -0.10
N ARG A 53 -9.69 11.60 1.13
CA ARG A 53 -9.71 10.34 1.88
C ARG A 53 -11.11 9.73 1.97
N ASP A 54 -12.12 10.54 2.26
CA ASP A 54 -13.49 10.06 2.45
C ASP A 54 -14.21 9.73 1.12
N ARG A 55 -13.60 10.07 -0.01
CA ARG A 55 -14.17 9.85 -1.35
C ARG A 55 -13.67 8.58 -2.00
N ILE A 56 -12.62 7.95 -1.46
CA ILE A 56 -12.06 6.76 -2.08
C ILE A 56 -12.99 5.56 -1.88
N LYS A 57 -13.02 4.71 -2.90
CA LYS A 57 -13.68 3.40 -2.84
C LYS A 57 -12.63 2.32 -3.07
N ALA A 58 -12.96 1.08 -2.73
CA ALA A 58 -12.10 -0.05 -3.03
C ALA A 58 -11.93 -0.17 -4.55
N SER A 59 -10.68 -0.23 -5.03
CA SER A 59 -10.38 -0.32 -6.45
C SER A 59 -9.91 -1.71 -6.84
N MET A 60 -10.09 -2.07 -8.12
CA MET A 60 -9.63 -3.34 -8.65
C MET A 60 -8.24 -3.16 -9.28
N GLY A 61 -7.34 -4.11 -9.04
CA GLY A 61 -6.04 -4.23 -9.69
C GLY A 61 -5.91 -5.56 -10.40
N LEU A 62 -5.37 -5.56 -11.62
CA LEU A 62 -4.96 -6.76 -12.35
C LEU A 62 -3.43 -6.80 -12.43
N ILE A 63 -2.84 -7.84 -11.84
CA ILE A 63 -1.41 -8.11 -11.90
C ILE A 63 -1.14 -9.06 -13.07
N THR A 64 -0.39 -8.57 -14.06
CA THR A 64 0.01 -9.34 -15.24
C THR A 64 1.54 -9.48 -15.27
N PRO A 65 2.09 -10.65 -14.93
CA PRO A 65 3.52 -10.93 -15.08
C PRO A 65 3.94 -10.88 -16.55
N LEU A 66 5.13 -10.37 -16.80
CA LEU A 66 5.78 -10.33 -18.11
C LEU A 66 6.89 -11.38 -18.20
N ALA A 67 7.24 -11.80 -19.41
CA ALA A 67 8.26 -12.84 -19.65
C ALA A 67 9.65 -12.47 -19.07
N ASN A 68 9.96 -11.18 -19.00
CA ASN A 68 11.21 -10.69 -18.40
C ASN A 68 11.18 -10.63 -16.86
N GLY A 69 10.04 -10.96 -16.22
CA GLY A 69 9.81 -10.91 -14.79
C GLY A 69 9.30 -9.57 -14.25
N ASN A 70 9.16 -8.54 -15.10
CA ASN A 70 8.46 -7.31 -14.75
C ASN A 70 6.95 -7.56 -14.63
N VAL A 71 6.23 -6.57 -14.13
CA VAL A 71 4.79 -6.66 -13.87
C VAL A 71 4.08 -5.44 -14.43
N ASN A 72 3.01 -5.67 -15.17
CA ASN A 72 2.01 -4.64 -15.42
C ASN A 72 0.93 -4.72 -14.35
N LEU A 73 0.68 -3.60 -13.66
CA LEU A 73 -0.47 -3.42 -12.79
C LEU A 73 -1.45 -2.48 -13.48
N THR A 74 -2.62 -2.97 -13.85
CA THR A 74 -3.73 -2.10 -14.27
C THR A 74 -4.67 -1.91 -13.09
N MET A 75 -4.91 -0.66 -12.70
CA MET A 75 -5.86 -0.29 -11.64
C MET A 75 -7.11 0.33 -12.26
N TRP A 76 -8.28 0.02 -11.69
CA TRP A 76 -9.56 0.66 -11.99
C TRP A 76 -10.12 1.30 -10.73
N ASP A 77 -10.25 2.62 -10.75
CA ASP A 77 -10.78 3.42 -9.65
C ASP A 77 -12.08 4.10 -10.12
N ILE A 78 -13.12 4.08 -9.29
CA ILE A 78 -14.35 4.85 -9.54
C ILE A 78 -14.09 6.33 -9.20
N THR A 79 -14.46 7.21 -10.13
CA THR A 79 -14.29 8.67 -10.00
C THR A 79 -15.61 9.37 -10.30
N PRO A 80 -15.74 10.69 -10.06
CA PRO A 80 -16.91 11.46 -10.49
C PRO A 80 -17.16 11.40 -12.00
N LEU A 81 -16.14 11.10 -12.81
CA LEU A 81 -16.22 10.93 -14.27
C LEU A 81 -16.51 9.47 -14.68
N GLY A 82 -16.87 8.60 -13.73
CA GLY A 82 -17.05 7.17 -13.95
C GLY A 82 -15.79 6.34 -13.64
N CYS A 83 -15.79 5.08 -14.06
CA CYS A 83 -14.71 4.13 -13.80
C CYS A 83 -13.52 4.43 -14.72
N GLN A 84 -12.39 4.80 -14.13
CA GLN A 84 -11.17 5.17 -14.85
C GLN A 84 -10.10 4.11 -14.63
N SER A 85 -9.32 3.82 -15.66
CA SER A 85 -8.22 2.85 -15.58
C SER A 85 -6.86 3.50 -15.71
N LYS A 86 -5.86 2.96 -15.02
CA LYS A 86 -4.48 3.38 -15.12
C LYS A 86 -3.53 2.20 -15.00
N MET A 87 -2.62 2.08 -15.97
CA MET A 87 -1.58 1.06 -15.95
C MET A 87 -0.29 1.62 -15.33
N TYR A 88 0.39 0.77 -14.56
CA TYR A 88 1.71 1.01 -13.98
C TYR A 88 2.63 -0.14 -14.38
N GLN A 89 3.88 0.21 -14.73
CA GLN A 89 4.93 -0.75 -15.04
C GLN A 89 5.86 -0.87 -13.85
N TYR A 90 5.97 -2.08 -13.30
CA TYR A 90 6.81 -2.41 -12.16
C TYR A 90 7.97 -3.29 -12.63
N GLU A 91 9.18 -2.81 -12.39
CA GLU A 91 10.42 -3.47 -12.76
C GLU A 91 10.84 -4.42 -11.65
N LYS A 92 11.23 -5.64 -12.01
CA LYS A 92 11.75 -6.60 -11.04
C LYS A 92 13.06 -6.09 -10.44
N THR A 93 13.33 -6.50 -9.21
CA THR A 93 14.65 -6.37 -8.60
C THR A 93 15.34 -7.74 -8.53
N THR A 94 16.53 -7.79 -7.95
CA THR A 94 17.21 -9.06 -7.61
C THR A 94 16.53 -9.81 -6.47
N VAL A 95 15.67 -9.15 -5.70
CA VAL A 95 14.97 -9.73 -4.54
C VAL A 95 13.51 -10.03 -4.90
N PRO A 96 13.08 -11.30 -4.86
CA PRO A 96 11.68 -11.66 -5.11
C PRO A 96 10.72 -10.93 -4.17
N GLY A 97 9.62 -10.43 -4.72
CA GLY A 97 8.62 -9.65 -3.97
C GLY A 97 8.97 -8.17 -3.81
N GLN A 98 10.14 -7.73 -4.30
CA GLN A 98 10.49 -6.32 -4.43
C GLN A 98 10.51 -5.86 -5.88
N PHE A 99 9.94 -4.68 -6.12
CA PHE A 99 9.83 -4.05 -7.43
C PHE A 99 10.15 -2.56 -7.34
N ASN A 100 10.56 -1.98 -8.46
CA ASN A 100 10.69 -0.54 -8.61
C ASN A 100 9.67 -0.01 -9.60
N TYR A 101 9.21 1.23 -9.42
CA TYR A 101 8.43 1.90 -10.44
C TYR A 101 8.68 3.40 -10.46
N PHE A 102 8.59 4.00 -11.64
CA PHE A 102 8.68 5.44 -11.78
C PHE A 102 7.32 6.11 -11.53
N SER A 103 7.25 6.95 -10.50
CA SER A 103 6.07 7.68 -10.11
C SER A 103 5.98 9.02 -10.85
N THR A 104 5.26 9.08 -11.98
CA THR A 104 5.05 10.34 -12.72
C THR A 104 4.51 11.48 -11.84
N ARG A 105 3.56 11.19 -10.93
CA ARG A 105 3.03 12.17 -9.96
C ARG A 105 4.10 12.83 -9.08
N HIS A 106 5.15 12.09 -8.73
CA HIS A 106 6.18 12.54 -7.78
C HIS A 106 7.54 12.73 -8.44
N ASN A 107 7.64 12.50 -9.75
CA ASN A 107 8.86 12.53 -10.54
C ASN A 107 10.05 11.78 -9.92
N MET A 108 9.80 10.57 -9.42
CA MET A 108 10.83 9.76 -8.75
C MET A 108 10.57 8.25 -8.86
N VAL A 109 11.62 7.45 -8.76
CA VAL A 109 11.52 5.99 -8.58
C VAL A 109 11.11 5.69 -7.15
N LYS A 110 10.23 4.70 -6.97
CA LYS A 110 9.86 4.19 -5.65
C LYS A 110 9.97 2.67 -5.63
N ASP A 111 10.42 2.15 -4.50
CA ASP A 111 10.36 0.74 -4.18
C ASP A 111 8.94 0.32 -3.80
N ILE A 112 8.62 -0.93 -4.10
CA ILE A 112 7.40 -1.63 -3.73
C ILE A 112 7.82 -2.98 -3.16
N THR A 113 7.28 -3.32 -2.01
CA THR A 113 7.55 -4.57 -1.31
C THR A 113 6.24 -5.27 -1.02
N VAL A 114 6.05 -6.48 -1.55
CA VAL A 114 5.01 -7.40 -1.08
C VAL A 114 5.48 -7.97 0.24
N VAL A 115 4.97 -7.42 1.33
CA VAL A 115 5.42 -7.73 2.70
C VAL A 115 4.93 -9.11 3.13
N GLU A 116 3.65 -9.38 2.87
CA GLU A 116 3.01 -10.63 3.28
C GLU A 116 1.89 -10.96 2.32
N THR A 117 1.75 -12.23 1.94
CA THR A 117 0.60 -12.70 1.19
C THR A 117 0.43 -14.21 1.34
N ASN A 118 -0.83 -14.66 1.44
CA ASN A 118 -1.18 -16.07 1.30
C ASN A 118 -1.65 -16.42 -0.13
N TYR A 119 -1.52 -15.48 -1.07
CA TYR A 119 -1.89 -15.56 -2.49
C TYR A 119 -3.39 -15.72 -2.79
N THR A 120 -4.15 -16.34 -1.90
CA THR A 120 -5.55 -16.75 -2.14
C THR A 120 -6.58 -15.85 -1.47
N GLU A 121 -6.19 -15.08 -0.45
CA GLU A 121 -7.11 -14.26 0.31
C GLU A 121 -6.67 -12.79 0.35
N TYR A 122 -5.42 -12.51 0.73
CA TYR A 122 -4.93 -11.15 0.91
C TYR A 122 -3.45 -10.95 0.58
N ALA A 123 -3.07 -9.69 0.46
CA ALA A 123 -1.68 -9.24 0.43
C ALA A 123 -1.50 -7.89 1.13
N LEU A 124 -0.41 -7.74 1.88
CA LEU A 124 0.07 -6.47 2.42
C LEU A 124 1.22 -5.99 1.54
N VAL A 125 1.09 -4.77 1.03
CA VAL A 125 2.09 -4.15 0.18
C VAL A 125 2.52 -2.83 0.80
N LEU A 126 3.83 -2.67 0.98
CA LEU A 126 4.46 -1.41 1.37
C LEU A 126 5.07 -0.79 0.13
N LYS A 127 4.91 0.52 0.00
CA LYS A 127 5.51 1.31 -1.07
C LYS A 127 6.29 2.45 -0.44
N HIS A 128 7.52 2.62 -0.91
CA HIS A 128 8.49 3.55 -0.36
C HIS A 128 8.82 3.26 1.10
N GLN A 129 9.73 2.29 1.30
CA GLN A 129 10.15 1.78 2.61
C GLN A 129 10.73 2.86 3.52
N VAL A 130 11.55 3.76 2.98
CA VAL A 130 12.05 4.91 3.75
C VAL A 130 10.86 5.81 4.02
N PHE A 131 10.43 5.88 5.29
CA PHE A 131 9.21 6.58 5.63
C PHE A 131 9.27 8.05 5.20
N ASN A 132 8.31 8.43 4.37
CA ASN A 132 8.06 9.79 3.97
C ASN A 132 6.55 9.99 3.88
N ARG A 133 6.06 10.98 4.62
CA ARG A 133 4.63 11.29 4.74
C ARG A 133 3.92 11.48 3.39
N GLU A 134 4.60 12.05 2.39
CA GLU A 134 4.03 12.30 1.05
C GLU A 134 4.08 11.06 0.15
N TYR A 135 4.98 10.10 0.41
CA TYR A 135 5.34 9.05 -0.55
C TYR A 135 5.03 7.64 -0.10
N THR A 136 5.16 7.36 1.20
CA THR A 136 4.97 6.04 1.79
C THR A 136 3.51 5.69 1.82
N GLN A 137 3.21 4.44 1.46
CA GLN A 137 1.86 3.89 1.46
C GLN A 137 1.89 2.44 1.92
N VAL A 138 0.94 2.05 2.76
CA VAL A 138 0.62 0.64 3.01
C VAL A 138 -0.73 0.35 2.38
N ALA A 139 -0.80 -0.70 1.56
CA ALA A 139 -2.04 -1.13 0.95
C ALA A 139 -2.37 -2.57 1.37
N LEU A 140 -3.63 -2.79 1.72
CA LEU A 140 -4.21 -4.12 1.87
C LEU A 140 -4.96 -4.47 0.60
N TYR A 141 -4.55 -5.56 -0.03
CA TYR A 141 -5.23 -6.15 -1.16
C TYR A 141 -5.98 -7.42 -0.73
N GLY A 142 -7.20 -7.60 -1.21
CA GLY A 142 -7.98 -8.81 -1.05
C GLY A 142 -8.32 -9.45 -2.39
N ARG A 143 -8.48 -10.78 -2.46
CA ARG A 143 -9.04 -11.44 -3.66
C ARG A 143 -10.52 -11.10 -3.86
N ASN A 144 -11.19 -10.68 -2.78
CA ASN A 144 -12.56 -10.17 -2.76
C ASN A 144 -12.59 -8.72 -2.26
N GLN A 145 -13.68 -8.00 -2.52
CA GLN A 145 -13.90 -6.62 -2.05
C GLN A 145 -14.10 -6.52 -0.53
N ARG A 146 -14.31 -7.65 0.14
CA ARG A 146 -14.38 -7.77 1.60
C ARG A 146 -13.44 -8.87 2.04
N VAL A 147 -12.75 -8.65 3.15
CA VAL A 147 -11.83 -9.60 3.77
C VAL A 147 -12.20 -9.74 5.25
N ARG A 148 -11.70 -10.80 5.90
CA ARG A 148 -12.00 -11.07 7.31
C ARG A 148 -11.45 -9.97 8.22
N THR A 149 -12.09 -9.78 9.37
CA THR A 149 -11.75 -8.72 10.32
C THR A 149 -10.34 -8.86 10.88
N ASP A 150 -9.85 -10.08 11.11
CA ASP A 150 -8.47 -10.35 11.57
C ASP A 150 -7.43 -9.84 10.57
N ILE A 151 -7.68 -9.98 9.26
CA ILE A 151 -6.80 -9.44 8.21
C ILE A 151 -6.81 -7.91 8.21
N ILE A 152 -7.97 -7.29 8.42
CA ILE A 152 -8.08 -5.82 8.54
C ILE A 152 -7.28 -5.33 9.76
N GLN A 153 -7.40 -6.01 10.91
CA GLN A 153 -6.64 -5.63 12.10
C GLN A 153 -5.14 -5.80 11.89
N LYS A 154 -4.72 -6.88 11.21
CA LYS A 154 -3.31 -7.07 10.82
C LYS A 154 -2.79 -5.93 9.96
N PHE A 155 -3.55 -5.52 8.94
CA PHE A 155 -3.21 -4.36 8.10
C PHE A 155 -3.06 -3.07 8.94
N LYS A 156 -4.01 -2.79 9.83
CA LYS A 156 -3.98 -1.60 10.68
C LYS A 156 -2.75 -1.60 11.61
N ALA A 157 -2.49 -2.72 12.28
CA ALA A 157 -1.33 -2.87 13.15
C ALA A 157 -0.01 -2.68 12.38
N PHE A 158 0.11 -3.27 11.19
CA PHE A 158 1.29 -3.08 10.34
C PHE A 158 1.44 -1.62 9.89
N ALA A 159 0.37 -0.96 9.43
CA ALA A 159 0.44 0.44 9.05
C ALA A 159 0.88 1.34 10.23
N GLN A 160 0.36 1.09 11.44
CA GLN A 160 0.79 1.82 12.63
C GLN A 160 2.26 1.56 12.98
N SER A 161 2.76 0.33 12.79
CA SER A 161 4.18 0.02 13.00
C SER A 161 5.10 0.71 11.99
N GLN A 162 4.56 1.13 10.83
CA GLN A 162 5.27 1.97 9.85
C GLN A 162 5.13 3.47 10.16
N GLY A 163 4.57 3.86 11.30
CA GLY A 163 4.44 5.26 11.73
C GLY A 163 3.19 5.99 11.22
N PHE A 164 2.24 5.31 10.60
CA PHE A 164 1.00 5.97 10.18
C PHE A 164 0.07 6.25 11.38
N PRO A 165 -0.47 7.48 11.49
CA PRO A 165 -1.51 7.78 12.47
C PRO A 165 -2.81 7.07 12.09
N LYS A 166 -3.68 6.79 13.07
CA LYS A 166 -4.92 6.03 12.86
C LYS A 166 -5.83 6.66 11.81
N GLU A 167 -5.84 7.99 11.76
CA GLU A 167 -6.65 8.83 10.87
C GLU A 167 -6.16 8.78 9.41
N ALA A 168 -4.95 8.27 9.17
CA ALA A 168 -4.42 8.02 7.84
C ALA A 168 -4.70 6.61 7.33
N ILE A 169 -5.29 5.73 8.15
CA ILE A 169 -5.52 4.33 7.83
C ILE A 169 -7.00 4.10 7.53
N LEU A 170 -7.29 3.75 6.28
CA LEU A 170 -8.65 3.70 5.74
C LEU A 170 -8.98 2.28 5.27
N THR A 171 -10.25 1.90 5.43
CA THR A 171 -10.85 0.70 4.83
C THR A 171 -12.02 1.16 3.96
N PRO A 172 -11.77 1.47 2.67
CA PRO A 172 -12.78 2.06 1.80
C PRO A 172 -13.96 1.11 1.57
N PRO A 173 -15.19 1.64 1.43
CA PRO A 173 -16.32 0.81 1.03
C PRO A 173 -16.11 0.31 -0.42
N PRO A 174 -16.76 -0.81 -0.80
CA PRO A 174 -16.71 -1.35 -2.15
C PRO A 174 -17.09 -0.32 -3.23
N ALA A 175 -16.46 -0.40 -4.40
CA ALA A 175 -16.93 0.29 -5.60
C ALA A 175 -17.95 -0.58 -6.34
N GLU A 176 -19.13 -0.04 -6.56
CA GLU A 176 -20.13 -0.64 -7.44
C GLU A 176 -19.76 -0.37 -8.91
N ASN A 177 -19.94 -1.37 -9.77
CA ASN A 177 -19.82 -1.21 -11.24
C ASN A 177 -18.46 -0.71 -11.76
N CYS A 178 -17.36 -0.95 -11.02
CA CYS A 178 -16.00 -0.68 -11.48
C CYS A 178 -15.07 -1.86 -11.11
N PRO A 179 -14.51 -2.57 -12.10
CA PRO A 179 -14.45 -2.19 -13.51
C PRO A 179 -15.75 -2.56 -14.26
N PRO A 180 -16.13 -1.87 -15.36
CA PRO A 180 -17.35 -2.18 -16.10
C PRO A 180 -17.30 -3.58 -16.72
N SER A 181 -18.45 -4.26 -16.82
CA SER A 181 -18.55 -5.62 -17.37
C SER A 181 -17.75 -5.79 -18.68
N GLY A 182 -16.80 -6.73 -18.71
CA GLY A 182 -15.97 -7.03 -19.90
C GLY A 182 -14.54 -6.49 -19.86
N SER A 183 -14.20 -5.58 -18.95
CA SER A 183 -12.85 -4.97 -18.83
C SER A 183 -11.79 -5.84 -18.14
N GLY A 184 -11.98 -7.17 -18.16
CA GLY A 184 -11.07 -8.16 -17.62
C GLY A 184 -11.04 -9.47 -18.41
N ARG A 185 -11.53 -9.49 -19.66
CA ARG A 185 -11.33 -10.66 -20.53
C ARG A 185 -9.84 -10.74 -20.89
N GLN A 186 -9.17 -11.72 -20.29
CA GLN A 186 -7.96 -12.28 -20.86
C GLN A 186 -8.28 -12.71 -22.29
N VAL A 187 -7.49 -12.23 -23.25
CA VAL A 187 -7.34 -12.94 -24.52
C VAL A 187 -6.69 -14.27 -24.13
N SER A 188 -7.45 -15.36 -24.31
CA SER A 188 -6.96 -16.74 -24.19
C SER A 188 -5.76 -16.98 -25.08
#